data_AF-A0A329SCH8-F1
#
_entry.id   AF-A0A329SCH8-F1
#
_cell.length_a   1.000
_cell.length_b   1.000
_cell.length_c   1.000
_cell.angle_alpha   90.00
_cell.angle_beta   90.00
_cell.angle_gamma   90.00
#
_symmetry.space_group_name_H-M   'P 1'
#
loop_
_entity.id
_entity.type
_entity.pdbx_description
1 polymer ?
#
loop_
_entity_poly.entity_id
_entity_poly.type
_entity_poly.pdbx_seq_one_letter_code
_entity_poly.pdbx_strand_id
1 'polypeptide(L)'
;MQPAQTAGDLQQFLCAANRMRRSIPEYTRIAATLYEALERAAKVAGSRKKNKHARARFSDASWSDKEIASFEDVHRALLGMVPLAYPKATADLCLYTHASQDFWGAVVTQLEPDEVSLPLEE
;
A
#
# COMPACT_ATOMS: atom_id res chain seq x y z
N MET A 1 -2.83 7.07 -15.87
CA MET A 1 -2.58 8.26 -15.01
C MET A 1 -1.18 8.78 -15.37
N GLN A 2 -0.90 10.08 -15.38
CA GLN A 2 0.47 10.54 -15.70
C GLN A 2 1.43 10.15 -14.56
N PRO A 3 2.63 9.63 -14.84
CA PRO A 3 3.59 9.27 -13.81
C PRO A 3 4.07 10.51 -13.04
N ALA A 4 4.33 10.34 -11.75
CA ALA A 4 4.78 11.42 -10.86
C ALA A 4 6.09 12.05 -11.35
N GLN A 5 6.13 13.37 -11.48
CA GLN A 5 7.33 14.09 -11.96
C GLN A 5 8.25 14.52 -10.82
N THR A 6 7.66 14.77 -9.65
CA THR A 6 8.38 15.17 -8.44
C THR A 6 8.08 14.23 -7.28
N ALA A 7 8.98 14.20 -6.28
CA ALA A 7 8.72 13.48 -5.04
C ALA A 7 7.48 14.00 -4.29
N GLY A 8 7.11 15.27 -4.49
CA GLY A 8 5.85 15.83 -3.98
C GLY A 8 4.63 15.13 -4.58
N ASP A 9 4.62 14.95 -5.90
CA ASP A 9 3.51 14.30 -6.62
C ASP A 9 3.37 12.83 -6.18
N LEU A 10 4.49 12.11 -6.08
CA LEU A 10 4.49 10.72 -5.64
C LEU A 10 4.05 10.58 -4.18
N GLN A 11 4.52 11.48 -3.31
CA GLN A 11 4.13 11.49 -1.90
C GLN A 11 2.63 11.77 -1.75
N GLN A 12 2.07 12.66 -2.57
CA GLN A 12 0.63 12.95 -2.58
C GLN A 12 -0.16 11.71 -3.05
N PHE A 13 0.26 11.07 -4.13
CA PHE A 13 -0.35 9.83 -4.62
C PHE A 13 -0.34 8.73 -3.55
N LEU A 14 0.81 8.43 -2.96
CA LEU A 14 0.94 7.42 -1.92
C LEU A 14 0.12 7.76 -0.68
N CYS A 15 0.06 9.04 -0.28
CA CYS A 15 -0.78 9.47 0.84
C CYS A 15 -2.27 9.25 0.55
N ALA A 16 -2.72 9.55 -0.67
CA ALA A 16 -4.09 9.28 -1.09
C ALA A 16 -4.39 7.77 -1.10
N ALA A 17 -3.50 6.95 -1.68
CA ALA A 17 -3.63 5.50 -1.72
C ALA A 17 -3.65 4.89 -0.31
N ASN A 18 -2.81 5.39 0.60
CA ASN A 18 -2.72 4.91 1.96
C ASN A 18 -4.02 5.13 2.78
N ARG A 19 -4.87 6.10 2.41
CA ARG A 19 -6.21 6.24 3.01
C ARG A 19 -7.07 5.00 2.79
N MET A 20 -6.89 4.33 1.66
CA MET A 20 -7.62 3.14 1.26
C MET A 20 -6.89 1.83 1.60
N ARG A 21 -5.75 1.89 2.30
CA ARG A 21 -4.88 0.72 2.55
C ARG A 21 -5.59 -0.49 3.16
N ARG A 22 -6.67 -0.29 3.93
CA ARG A 22 -7.45 -1.38 4.56
C ARG A 22 -8.23 -2.20 3.55
N SER A 23 -8.59 -1.61 2.41
CA SER A 23 -9.31 -2.25 1.31
C SER A 23 -8.37 -2.81 0.24
N ILE A 24 -7.06 -2.67 0.42
CA ILE A 24 -6.03 -3.10 -0.53
C ILE A 24 -5.19 -4.20 0.11
N PRO A 25 -5.37 -5.46 -0.29
CA PRO A 25 -4.49 -6.55 0.13
C PRO A 25 -3.03 -6.25 -0.20
N GLU A 26 -2.12 -6.63 0.71
CA GLU A 26 -0.67 -6.50 0.53
C GLU A 26 -0.15 -5.09 0.18
N TYR A 27 -0.89 -4.02 0.53
CA TYR A 27 -0.54 -2.63 0.18
C TYR A 27 0.93 -2.28 0.44
N THR A 28 1.47 -2.63 1.61
CA THR A 28 2.85 -2.34 2.00
C THR A 28 3.87 -2.94 1.02
N ARG A 29 3.60 -4.16 0.52
CA ARG A 29 4.47 -4.85 -0.44
C ARG A 29 4.41 -4.18 -1.81
N ILE A 30 3.20 -3.89 -2.29
CA ILE A 30 2.98 -3.31 -3.63
C ILE A 30 3.54 -1.88 -3.71
N ALA A 31 3.44 -1.10 -2.64
CA ALA A 31 3.92 0.28 -2.59
C ALA A 31 5.41 0.42 -2.22
N ALA A 32 6.10 -0.67 -1.86
CA ALA A 32 7.45 -0.63 -1.31
C ALA A 32 8.46 0.09 -2.22
N THR A 33 8.45 -0.25 -3.51
CA THR A 33 9.35 0.36 -4.51
C THR A 33 9.15 1.88 -4.62
N LEU A 34 7.92 2.37 -4.47
CA LEU A 34 7.62 3.80 -4.51
C LEU A 34 8.09 4.53 -3.25
N TYR A 35 7.99 3.88 -2.08
CA TYR A 35 8.58 4.42 -0.85
C TYR A 35 10.11 4.47 -0.90
N GLU A 36 10.76 3.46 -1.49
CA GLU A 36 12.20 3.48 -1.77
C GLU A 36 12.58 4.61 -2.73
N ALA A 37 11.75 4.91 -3.73
CA ALA A 37 11.95 6.04 -4.64
C ALA A 37 11.89 7.39 -3.91
N LEU A 38 10.94 7.57 -2.99
CA LEU A 38 10.89 8.75 -2.12
C LEU A 38 12.14 8.89 -1.26
N GLU A 39 12.62 7.80 -0.68
CA GLU A 39 13.82 7.82 0.14
C GLU A 39 15.08 8.17 -0.69
N ARG A 40 15.21 7.65 -1.91
CA ARG A 40 16.26 8.07 -2.85
C ARG A 40 16.16 9.55 -3.20
N ALA A 41 14.97 10.05 -3.51
CA ALA A 41 14.77 11.47 -3.81
C ALA A 41 15.12 12.37 -2.60
N ALA A 42 14.87 11.91 -1.37
CA ALA A 42 15.29 12.64 -0.17
C ALA A 42 16.81 12.70 -0.01
N LYS A 43 17.53 11.61 -0.34
CA LYS A 43 19.00 11.57 -0.36
C LYS A 43 19.57 12.54 -1.39
N VAL A 44 19.05 12.53 -2.61
CA VAL A 44 19.46 13.45 -3.69
C VAL A 44 19.20 14.91 -3.31
N ALA A 45 18.05 15.20 -2.69
CA ALA A 45 17.71 16.55 -2.22
C ALA A 45 18.53 17.02 -1.00
N GLY A 46 19.29 16.11 -0.36
CA GLY A 46 20.02 16.36 0.88
C GLY A 46 19.11 16.74 2.06
N SER A 47 17.79 16.49 1.97
CA SER A 47 16.83 16.87 3.00
C SER A 47 15.48 16.18 2.84
N ARG A 48 14.91 15.71 3.96
CA ARG A 48 13.52 15.25 4.05
C ARG A 48 12.51 16.36 4.37
N LYS A 49 12.98 17.61 4.55
CA LYS A 49 12.08 18.74 4.83
C LYS A 49 11.16 18.98 3.64
N LYS A 50 9.85 19.06 3.89
CA LYS A 50 8.77 19.18 2.90
C LYS A 50 9.13 20.07 1.70
N ASN A 51 9.59 21.29 1.94
CA ASN A 51 9.86 22.26 0.87
C ASN A 51 11.00 21.86 -0.08
N LYS A 52 12.04 21.20 0.42
CA LYS A 52 13.17 20.73 -0.39
C LYS A 52 12.86 19.38 -1.03
N HIS A 53 12.32 18.45 -0.25
CA HIS A 53 12.01 17.10 -0.71
C HIS A 53 10.94 17.10 -1.81
N ALA A 54 9.84 17.86 -1.64
CA ALA A 54 8.74 17.86 -2.61
C ALA A 54 9.14 18.37 -4.00
N ARG A 55 10.20 19.19 -4.09
CA ARG A 55 10.70 19.75 -5.37
C ARG A 55 11.73 18.84 -6.05
N ALA A 56 12.16 17.76 -5.39
CA ALA A 56 13.12 16.82 -5.97
C ALA A 56 12.51 16.18 -7.21
N ARG A 57 13.22 16.26 -8.33
CA ARG A 57 12.81 15.64 -9.60
C ARG A 57 13.32 14.21 -9.67
N PHE A 58 12.50 13.34 -10.25
CA PHE A 58 12.84 11.94 -10.41
C PHE A 58 13.84 11.67 -11.55
N SER A 59 14.05 12.64 -12.45
CA SER A 59 15.17 12.63 -13.41
C SER A 59 16.52 12.42 -12.72
N ASP A 60 16.65 12.92 -11.49
CA ASP A 60 17.92 12.95 -10.75
C ASP A 60 18.00 11.79 -9.73
N ALA A 61 16.90 11.05 -9.54
CA ALA A 61 16.74 10.04 -8.49
C ALA A 61 16.62 8.61 -9.03
N SER A 62 16.98 8.35 -10.29
CA SER A 62 16.95 7.02 -10.94
C SER A 62 15.55 6.41 -11.04
N TRP A 63 14.58 7.18 -11.53
CA TRP A 63 13.25 6.66 -11.85
C TRP A 63 13.27 5.84 -13.14
N SER A 64 12.78 4.62 -13.06
CA SER A 64 12.90 3.60 -14.11
C SER A 64 11.58 2.87 -14.35
N ASP A 65 11.61 1.91 -15.27
CA ASP A 65 10.46 1.03 -15.56
C ASP A 65 9.96 0.29 -14.31
N LYS A 66 10.83 0.02 -13.33
CA LYS A 66 10.46 -0.60 -12.05
C LYS A 66 9.46 0.27 -11.27
N GLU A 67 9.72 1.57 -11.17
CA GLU A 67 8.83 2.50 -10.48
C GLU A 67 7.54 2.74 -11.27
N ILE A 68 7.61 2.75 -12.60
CA ILE A 68 6.42 2.86 -13.46
C ILE A 68 5.51 1.66 -13.25
N ALA A 69 6.06 0.44 -13.27
CA ALA A 69 5.30 -0.78 -13.01
C ALA A 69 4.68 -0.78 -11.61
N SER A 70 5.45 -0.42 -10.58
CA SER A 70 4.94 -0.34 -9.20
C SER A 70 3.84 0.71 -9.04
N PHE A 71 3.94 1.84 -9.74
CA PHE A 71 2.90 2.86 -9.77
C PHE A 71 1.59 2.32 -10.38
N GLU A 72 1.68 1.62 -11.51
CA GLU A 72 0.53 0.98 -12.15
C GLU A 72 -0.07 -0.15 -11.30
N ASP A 73 0.76 -0.90 -10.54
CA ASP A 73 0.25 -1.92 -9.63
C ASP A 73 -0.54 -1.32 -8.46
N VAL A 74 -0.07 -0.21 -7.88
CA VAL A 74 -0.84 0.53 -6.85
C VAL A 74 -2.14 1.09 -7.46
N HIS A 75 -2.08 1.61 -8.68
CA HIS A 75 -3.27 2.11 -9.39
C HIS A 75 -4.29 0.99 -9.66
N ARG A 76 -3.83 -0.17 -10.14
CA ARG A 76 -4.68 -1.36 -10.33
C ARG A 76 -5.28 -1.84 -9.01
N ALA A 77 -4.50 -1.83 -7.93
CA ALA A 77 -4.98 -2.20 -6.60
C ALA A 77 -6.06 -1.24 -6.07
N LEU A 78 -5.97 0.05 -6.39
CA LEU A 78 -7.02 1.03 -6.08
C LEU A 78 -8.31 0.78 -6.88
N LEU A 79 -8.21 0.33 -8.12
CA LEU A 79 -9.38 -0.04 -8.92
C LEU A 79 -10.02 -1.36 -8.45
N GLY A 80 -9.21 -2.29 -7.95
CA GLY A 80 -9.62 -3.60 -7.43
C GLY A 80 -9.84 -3.64 -5.92
N MET A 81 -10.16 -2.51 -5.27
CA MET A 81 -10.36 -2.46 -3.82
C MET A 81 -11.47 -3.39 -3.35
N VAL A 82 -11.20 -4.10 -2.26
CA VAL A 82 -12.15 -5.02 -1.64
C VAL A 82 -13.15 -4.22 -0.80
N PRO A 83 -14.47 -4.39 -1.01
CA PRO A 83 -15.48 -3.81 -0.14
C PRO A 83 -15.33 -4.34 1.28
N LEU A 84 -15.36 -3.45 2.26
CA LEU A 84 -15.28 -3.83 3.68
C LEU A 84 -16.69 -3.83 4.28
N ALA A 85 -17.03 -4.92 4.96
CA ALA A 85 -18.27 -5.02 5.72
C ALA A 85 -18.20 -4.17 7.00
N TYR A 86 -19.35 -3.65 7.44
CA TYR A 86 -19.45 -3.04 8.76
C TYR A 86 -19.30 -4.12 9.85
N PRO A 87 -18.57 -3.83 10.94
CA PRO A 87 -18.49 -4.75 12.08
C PRO A 87 -19.89 -5.02 12.67
N LYS A 88 -20.24 -6.30 12.82
CA LYS A 88 -21.43 -6.75 13.52
C LYS A 88 -21.04 -7.13 14.95
N ALA A 89 -21.77 -6.63 15.94
CA ALA A 89 -21.49 -6.92 17.35
C ALA A 89 -21.66 -8.41 17.72
N THR A 90 -22.39 -9.16 16.90
CA THR A 90 -22.72 -10.57 17.10
C THR A 90 -21.84 -11.52 16.29
N ALA A 91 -20.96 -11.01 15.43
CA ALA A 91 -20.10 -11.86 14.61
C ALA A 91 -18.82 -12.22 15.35
N ASP A 92 -18.34 -13.45 15.12
CA ASP A 92 -17.01 -13.84 15.53
C ASP A 92 -15.97 -13.25 14.56
N LEU A 93 -14.84 -12.82 15.09
CA LEU A 93 -13.75 -12.25 14.29
C LEU A 93 -12.64 -13.27 14.10
N CYS A 94 -12.27 -13.51 12.84
CA CYS A 94 -11.11 -14.33 12.52
C CYS A 94 -9.99 -13.45 11.95
N LEU A 95 -8.80 -13.58 12.53
CA LEU A 95 -7.59 -12.88 12.08
C LEU A 95 -6.67 -13.86 11.36
N TYR A 96 -6.52 -13.66 10.06
CA TYR A 96 -5.54 -14.36 9.25
C TYR A 96 -4.28 -13.51 9.14
N THR A 97 -3.13 -14.09 9.46
CA THR A 97 -1.84 -13.41 9.38
C THR A 97 -0.89 -14.18 8.48
N HIS A 98 -0.08 -13.44 7.74
CA HIS A 98 1.02 -14.00 6.97
C HIS A 98 2.20 -13.05 7.02
N ALA A 99 3.40 -13.61 7.10
CA ALA A 99 4.65 -12.86 7.11
C ALA A 99 5.68 -13.54 6.22
N SER A 100 6.48 -12.72 5.56
CA SER A 100 7.70 -13.08 4.86
C SER A 100 8.88 -12.38 5.52
N GLN A 101 10.08 -12.53 4.93
CA GLN A 101 11.29 -11.88 5.44
C GLN A 101 11.17 -10.35 5.47
N ASP A 102 10.51 -9.77 4.46
CA ASP A 102 10.51 -8.31 4.24
C ASP A 102 9.14 -7.66 4.52
N PHE A 103 8.06 -8.44 4.55
CA PHE A 103 6.70 -7.93 4.66
C PHE A 103 5.83 -8.79 5.57
N TRP A 104 4.77 -8.18 6.09
CA TRP A 104 3.69 -8.90 6.76
C TRP A 104 2.35 -8.32 6.35
N GLY A 105 1.32 -9.14 6.44
CA GLY A 105 -0.05 -8.79 6.11
C GLY A 105 -1.02 -9.47 7.07
N ALA A 106 -2.20 -8.86 7.21
CA ALA A 106 -3.27 -9.45 7.97
C ALA A 106 -4.62 -9.11 7.34
N VAL A 107 -5.57 -10.04 7.46
CA VAL A 107 -6.96 -9.86 7.07
C VAL A 107 -7.83 -10.24 8.27
N VAL A 108 -8.79 -9.37 8.59
CA VAL A 108 -9.83 -9.67 9.57
C VAL A 108 -11.11 -9.95 8.83
N THR A 109 -11.68 -11.13 9.03
CA THR A 109 -13.01 -11.49 8.52
C THR A 109 -14.00 -11.61 9.68
N GLN A 110 -15.28 -11.50 9.33
CA GLN A 110 -16.39 -11.76 10.25
C GLN A 110 -17.03 -13.07 9.84
N LEU A 111 -17.26 -13.93 10.82
CA LEU A 111 -17.93 -15.21 10.66
C LEU A 111 -19.28 -15.15 11.39
N GLU A 112 -20.28 -15.85 10.86
CA GLU A 112 -21.52 -16.03 11.60
C GLU A 112 -21.23 -16.86 12.88
N PRO A 113 -22.03 -16.68 13.95
CA PRO A 113 -21.84 -17.45 15.18
C PRO A 113 -21.74 -18.95 14.89
N ASP A 114 -20.83 -19.61 15.60
CA ASP A 114 -20.58 -21.05 15.52
C ASP A 114 -19.85 -21.56 14.26
N GLU A 115 -19.62 -20.75 13.22
CA GLU A 115 -18.86 -21.16 12.03
C GLU A 115 -17.41 -21.56 12.35
N VAL A 116 -16.80 -20.95 13.36
CA VAL A 116 -15.43 -21.26 13.81
C VAL A 116 -15.30 -22.72 14.30
N SER A 117 -16.41 -23.30 14.77
CA SER A 117 -16.45 -24.67 15.30
C SER A 117 -16.66 -25.74 14.23
N LEU A 118 -16.97 -25.33 12.99
CA LEU A 118 -17.19 -26.27 11.89
C LEU A 118 -15.87 -26.96 11.49
N PRO A 119 -15.90 -28.25 11.17
CA PRO A 119 -14.73 -28.93 10.63
C PRO A 119 -14.32 -28.30 9.30
N LEU A 120 -13.01 -28.20 9.05
CA LEU A 120 -12.48 -27.80 7.75
C LEU A 120 -12.84 -28.89 6.73
N GLU A 121 -13.57 -28.54 5.68
CA GLU A 121 -13.77 -29.43 4.53
C GLU A 121 -12.42 -29.65 3.81
N GLU A 122 -12.13 -30.90 3.42
CA GLU A 122 -10.92 -31.29 2.69
C GLU A 122 -10.90 -30.78 1.24
#